data_AF-A0A920T2J9-F1
#
_entry.id   AF-A0A920T2J9-F1
#
_cell.length_a   1.000
_cell.length_b   1.000
_cell.length_c   1.000
_cell.angle_alpha   90.00
_cell.angle_beta   90.00
_cell.angle_gamma   90.00
#
_symmetry.space_group_name_H-M   'P 1'
#
loop_
_entity.id
_entity.type
_entity.pdbx_description
1 polymer ?
#
loop_
_entity_poly.entity_id
_entity_poly.type
_entity_poly.pdbx_seq_one_letter_code
_entity_poly.pdbx_strand_id
1 'polypeptide(L)'
;MPQKSSVLPKDVSLKTKLTNDIELNIPILSAAMDTVTESEMAISLARTGGMGVIHKNLSIEDQSNMVDKVKRSESGMILNPITIDESQP
;
A
#
# COMPACT_ATOMS: atom_id res chain seq x y z
N MET A 1 32.36 0.41 -8.00
CA MET A 1 33.17 -0.39 -8.94
C MET A 1 32.30 -1.54 -9.45
N PRO A 2 32.15 -1.73 -10.78
CA PRO A 2 31.48 -2.90 -11.35
C PRO A 2 32.19 -4.21 -11.04
N GLN A 3 31.44 -5.32 -11.01
CA GLN A 3 31.96 -6.67 -10.74
C GLN A 3 31.37 -7.68 -11.75
N LYS A 4 32.02 -8.85 -11.87
CA LYS A 4 31.50 -9.95 -12.68
C LYS A 4 30.17 -10.42 -12.10
N SER A 5 29.11 -10.41 -12.91
CA SER A 5 27.80 -10.96 -12.56
C SER A 5 27.54 -12.24 -13.36
N SER A 6 26.99 -13.26 -12.70
CA SER A 6 26.40 -14.44 -13.34
C SER A 6 24.87 -14.38 -13.42
N VAL A 7 24.27 -13.30 -12.92
CA VAL A 7 22.82 -13.11 -12.84
C VAL A 7 22.39 -12.08 -13.90
N LEU A 8 21.32 -12.40 -14.64
CA LEU A 8 20.73 -11.44 -15.58
C LEU A 8 19.87 -10.42 -14.80
N PRO A 9 19.78 -9.16 -15.25
CA PRO A 9 19.03 -8.13 -14.53
C PRO A 9 17.57 -8.49 -14.18
N LYS A 10 16.90 -9.23 -15.06
CA LYS A 10 15.51 -9.69 -14.87
C LYS A 10 15.34 -10.77 -13.79
N ASP A 11 16.42 -11.46 -13.43
CA ASP A 11 16.42 -12.58 -12.49
C ASP A 11 16.89 -12.12 -11.07
N VAL A 12 17.18 -10.83 -10.89
CA VAL A 12 17.55 -10.25 -9.60
C VAL A 12 16.30 -10.09 -8.73
N SER A 13 16.38 -10.55 -7.47
CA SER A 13 15.33 -10.28 -6.48
C SER A 13 15.46 -8.87 -5.92
N LEU A 14 14.37 -8.10 -5.98
CA LEU A 14 14.25 -6.79 -5.34
C LEU A 14 13.55 -6.86 -3.98
N LYS A 15 13.19 -8.06 -3.52
CA LYS A 15 12.52 -8.25 -2.23
C LYS A 15 13.37 -7.72 -1.09
N THR A 16 12.74 -7.03 -0.15
CA THR A 16 13.43 -6.48 1.02
C THR A 16 12.54 -6.57 2.26
N LYS A 17 13.17 -6.66 3.44
CA LYS A 17 12.47 -6.61 4.71
C LYS A 17 12.40 -5.17 5.21
N LEU A 18 11.19 -4.67 5.41
CA LEU A 18 10.97 -3.37 6.05
C LEU A 18 11.05 -3.49 7.58
N THR A 19 10.46 -4.57 8.12
CA THR A 19 10.53 -4.94 9.54
C THR A 19 10.81 -6.44 9.65
N ASN A 20 10.84 -6.98 10.87
CA ASN A 20 10.99 -8.42 11.07
C ASN A 20 9.87 -9.23 10.42
N ASP A 21 8.66 -8.67 10.37
CA ASP A 21 7.43 -9.35 9.95
C ASP A 21 6.87 -8.84 8.61
N ILE A 22 7.45 -7.78 8.04
CA ILE A 22 6.96 -7.14 6.81
C ILE A 22 8.03 -7.22 5.72
N GLU A 23 7.73 -7.98 4.66
CA GLU A 23 8.50 -8.05 3.42
C GLU A 23 7.81 -7.23 2.31
N LEU A 24 8.60 -6.50 1.52
CA LEU A 24 8.16 -5.79 0.32
C LEU A 24 8.71 -6.51 -0.91
N ASN A 25 7.96 -6.49 -2.01
CA ASN A 25 8.42 -7.06 -3.29
C ASN A 25 9.42 -6.15 -4.01
N ILE A 26 9.35 -4.84 -3.75
CA ILE A 26 10.32 -3.84 -4.20
C ILE A 26 10.72 -2.93 -3.02
N PRO A 27 11.94 -2.37 -3.00
CA PRO A 27 12.43 -1.57 -1.89
C PRO A 27 11.95 -0.11 -2.00
N ILE A 28 10.66 0.11 -2.20
CA ILE A 28 10.06 1.45 -2.38
C ILE A 28 8.97 1.69 -1.34
N LEU A 29 9.12 2.80 -0.62
CA LEU A 29 8.18 3.32 0.37
C LEU A 29 7.86 4.78 0.04
N SER A 30 6.59 5.18 0.08
CA SER A 30 6.23 6.59 -0.09
C SER A 30 6.38 7.39 1.21
N ALA A 31 6.68 8.68 1.09
CA ALA A 31 6.82 9.58 2.24
C ALA A 31 5.46 9.84 2.92
N ALA A 32 5.46 9.89 4.26
CA ALA A 32 4.28 10.18 5.08
C ALA A 32 3.92 11.68 5.10
N MET A 33 3.65 12.25 3.92
CA MET A 33 3.36 13.68 3.72
C MET A 33 2.00 13.86 3.04
N ASP A 34 1.30 14.93 3.41
CA ASP A 34 -0.04 15.28 2.88
C ASP A 34 -0.05 15.47 1.35
N THR A 35 1.01 16.06 0.81
CA THR A 35 1.19 16.25 -0.62
C THR A 35 1.67 15.01 -1.37
N VAL A 36 1.94 13.90 -0.67
CA VAL A 36 2.56 12.70 -1.26
C VAL A 36 1.68 11.47 -1.13
N THR A 37 1.16 11.17 0.06
CA THR A 37 0.54 9.85 0.31
C THR A 37 -0.80 9.94 1.02
N GLU A 38 -1.86 9.84 0.22
CA GLU A 38 -3.20 9.48 0.66
C GLU A 38 -3.55 8.04 0.21
N SER A 39 -4.83 7.66 0.36
CA SER A 39 -5.30 6.29 0.06
C SER A 39 -4.99 5.82 -1.37
N GLU A 40 -5.15 6.67 -2.39
CA GLU A 40 -4.92 6.30 -3.79
C GLU A 40 -3.44 5.95 -4.07
N MET A 41 -2.51 6.76 -3.56
CA MET A 41 -1.08 6.51 -3.68
C MET A 41 -0.68 5.24 -2.96
N ALA A 42 -1.18 5.04 -1.74
CA ALA A 42 -0.89 3.83 -0.95
C ALA A 42 -1.39 2.55 -1.65
N ILE A 43 -2.60 2.58 -2.24
CA ILE A 43 -3.15 1.45 -3.02
C ILE A 43 -2.28 1.17 -4.25
N SER A 44 -1.94 2.22 -5.01
CA SER A 44 -1.17 2.08 -6.25
C SER A 44 0.23 1.53 -5.99
N LEU A 45 0.89 2.00 -4.93
CA LEU A 45 2.22 1.54 -4.56
C LEU A 45 2.20 0.11 -4.02
N ALA A 46 1.19 -0.25 -3.21
CA ALA A 46 0.99 -1.62 -2.75
C ALA A 46 0.80 -2.60 -3.91
N ARG A 47 0.00 -2.23 -4.92
CA ARG A 47 -0.18 -3.03 -6.15
C ARG A 47 1.10 -3.25 -6.94
N THR A 48 2.00 -2.27 -6.91
CA THR A 48 3.32 -2.35 -7.56
C THR A 48 4.33 -3.14 -6.70
N GLY A 49 3.95 -3.54 -5.48
CA GLY A 49 4.76 -4.34 -4.57
C GLY A 49 5.55 -3.54 -3.52
N GLY A 50 5.34 -2.22 -3.46
CA GLY A 50 5.89 -1.34 -2.43
C GLY A 50 4.93 -1.12 -1.27
N MET A 51 5.14 -0.06 -0.49
CA MET A 51 4.24 0.32 0.61
C MET A 51 4.04 1.84 0.66
N GLY A 52 2.82 2.28 0.97
CA GLY A 52 2.54 3.69 1.25
C GLY A 52 2.31 3.96 2.74
N VAL A 53 2.77 5.11 3.21
CA VAL A 53 2.52 5.58 4.59
C VAL A 53 1.59 6.79 4.57
N ILE A 54 0.37 6.64 5.08
CA ILE A 54 -0.59 7.74 5.17
C ILE A 54 -0.06 8.79 6.15
N HIS A 55 -0.05 10.05 5.72
CA HIS A 55 0.38 11.17 6.56
C HIS A 55 -0.54 11.39 7.78
N LYS A 56 -0.07 12.16 8.76
CA LYS A 56 -0.80 12.45 10.02
C LYS A 56 -1.49 13.83 10.04
N ASN A 57 -1.49 14.55 8.93
CA ASN A 57 -2.13 15.87 8.82
C ASN A 57 -3.64 15.71 8.56
N LEU A 58 -4.29 14.93 9.42
CA LEU A 58 -5.69 14.50 9.34
C LEU A 58 -6.24 14.34 10.76
N SER A 59 -7.57 14.31 10.90
CA SER A 59 -8.16 13.78 12.12
C SER A 59 -7.87 12.28 12.26
N ILE A 60 -7.98 11.74 13.47
CA ILE A 60 -7.82 10.29 13.72
C ILE A 60 -8.84 9.49 12.88
N GLU A 61 -10.06 10.00 12.78
CA GLU A 61 -11.15 9.39 12.02
C GLU A 61 -10.83 9.36 10.52
N ASP A 62 -10.39 10.48 9.96
CA ASP A 62 -10.06 10.58 8.53
C ASP A 62 -8.88 9.68 8.16
N GLN A 63 -7.84 9.65 8.99
CA GLN A 63 -6.69 8.77 8.77
C GLN A 63 -7.12 7.29 8.82
N SER A 64 -7.96 6.91 9.79
CA SER A 64 -8.51 5.56 9.89
C SER A 64 -9.34 5.19 8.66
N ASN A 65 -10.16 6.12 8.16
CA ASN A 65 -10.96 5.92 6.95
C ASN A 65 -10.08 5.72 5.70
N MET A 66 -8.96 6.44 5.59
CA MET A 66 -7.99 6.20 4.51
C MET A 66 -7.36 4.81 4.61
N VAL A 67 -6.97 4.37 5.81
CA VAL A 67 -6.42 3.03 6.02
C VAL A 67 -7.46 1.95 5.66
N ASP A 68 -8.71 2.11 6.08
CA ASP A 68 -9.79 1.16 5.76
C ASP A 68 -10.00 1.04 4.24
N LYS A 69 -10.03 2.17 3.51
CA LYS A 69 -10.08 2.19 2.04
C LYS A 69 -8.93 1.40 1.41
N VAL A 70 -7.68 1.60 1.88
CA VAL A 70 -6.50 0.88 1.37
C VAL A 70 -6.66 -0.63 1.60
N LYS A 71 -7.05 -1.04 2.81
CA LYS A 71 -7.19 -2.47 3.15
C LYS A 71 -8.32 -3.15 2.37
N ARG A 72 -9.41 -2.45 2.09
CA ARG A 72 -10.55 -2.97 1.30
C ARG A 72 -10.26 -3.07 -0.20
N SER A 73 -9.29 -2.30 -0.72
CA SER A 73 -9.04 -2.20 -2.17
C SER A 73 -8.78 -3.53 -2.89
N GLU A 74 -8.28 -4.56 -2.20
CA GLU A 74 -8.08 -5.92 -2.73
C GLU A 74 -8.45 -7.02 -1.70
N SER A 75 -9.34 -6.73 -0.76
CA SER A 75 -9.84 -7.77 0.15
C SER A 75 -10.74 -8.75 -0.62
N GLY A 76 -10.27 -9.99 -0.82
CA GLY A 76 -11.03 -11.03 -1.54
C GLY A 76 -12.35 -11.44 -0.87
N MET A 77 -12.58 -11.03 0.39
CA MET A 77 -13.83 -11.19 1.12
C MET A 77 -14.24 -9.83 1.71
N ILE A 78 -15.45 -9.38 1.39
CA ILE A 78 -16.01 -8.12 1.90
C ILE A 78 -16.74 -8.42 3.22
N LEU A 79 -16.10 -8.13 4.36
CA LEU A 79 -16.66 -8.41 5.70
C LEU A 79 -17.88 -7.53 6.04
N ASN A 80 -17.91 -6.29 5.55
CA ASN A 80 -18.97 -5.32 5.79
C ASN A 80 -19.37 -4.66 4.46
N PRO A 81 -20.24 -5.28 3.66
CA PRO A 81 -20.71 -4.70 2.40
C PRO A 81 -21.65 -3.52 2.67
N ILE A 82 -21.63 -2.55 1.76
CA ILE A 82 -22.67 -1.51 1.75
C ILE A 82 -23.93 -2.17 1.18
N THR A 83 -24.99 -2.23 1.99
CA THR A 83 -26.30 -2.75 1.60
C THR A 83 -27.25 -1.60 1.29
N ILE A 84 -28.12 -1.78 0.30
CA ILE A 84 -29.15 -0.80 -0.07
C ILE A 84 -30.51 -1.44 0.25
N ASP A 85 -31.34 -0.76 1.02
CA ASP A 85 -32.71 -1.18 1.32
C ASP A 85 -33.70 -0.58 0.31
N GLU A 86 -34.77 -1.30 -0.03
CA GLU A 86 -35.80 -0.85 -1.00
C GLU A 86 -36.47 0.49 -0.63
N SER A 87 -36.36 0.94 0.62
CA SER A 87 -36.89 2.21 1.10
C SER A 87 -35.97 3.41 0.91
N GLN A 88 -34.73 3.21 0.44
CA GLN A 88 -33.85 4.32 0.07
C GLN A 88 -34.05 4.67 -1.41
N PRO A 89 -34.35 5.95 -1.74
CA PRO A 89 -34.58 6.39 -3.13
C PRO A 89 -33.32 6.30 -4.00
#